data_AF-A0A9P5ZNZ8-F1
#
_entry.id   AF-A0A9P5ZNZ8-F1
#
_cell.length_a   1.000
_cell.length_b   1.000
_cell.length_c   1.000
_cell.angle_alpha   90.00
_cell.angle_beta   90.00
_cell.angle_gamma   90.00
#
_symmetry.space_group_name_H-M   'P 1'
#
loop_
_entity.id
_entity.type
_entity.pdbx_description
1 polymer ?
#
loop_
_entity_poly.entity_id
_entity_poly.type
_entity_poly.pdbx_seq_one_letter_code
_entity_poly.pdbx_strand_id
1 'polypeptide(L)'
;MNIATEAHRARLARLTTYIASARALSSLSWKALKTEHILVEDVTADPSTNPAQLIVVGQVSHGLNYLGPVGNFNPQFDNMAKAKLTFELELPSDSSFASDYFRAVASLRRLQRDIAKTSDTRNLLVDATTSSSMKFGAPLFRVKLDDYDKEGVPDGPIADDANDPDYFPMSTNWPVPVNASQAFMAMGETHIFEPLNVFTSTGRRLDPSLFSRKLPGALVEVHFDLHHWHFAKDKFDSFNAHPKQVIIIREGATSAGHRSKKKPIRGIRRDEPSKGTNKVESEGAAHRQAGGTTEGSVSSRKRKFGEEDVGNAVETAPSPSDVIASLSIANDAPTVDNGDQEEVAKTLEEPTIVLNKTLSSRGKGKAKA
;
A
#
# COMPACT_ATOMS: atom_id res chain seq x y z
N MET A 1 -25.28 -4.78 -16.47
CA MET A 1 -24.47 -5.45 -15.43
C MET A 1 -23.65 -6.54 -16.10
N ASN A 2 -22.35 -6.67 -15.83
CA ASN A 2 -21.48 -7.64 -16.51
C ASN A 2 -21.40 -8.94 -15.67
N ILE A 3 -21.81 -10.07 -16.23
CA ILE A 3 -21.89 -11.37 -15.53
C ILE A 3 -20.52 -11.78 -14.96
N ALA A 4 -19.43 -11.51 -15.69
CA ALA A 4 -18.09 -11.85 -15.24
C ALA A 4 -17.69 -11.07 -13.96
N THR A 5 -18.14 -9.82 -13.83
CA THR A 5 -17.89 -8.97 -12.66
C THR A 5 -18.57 -9.56 -11.41
N GLU A 6 -19.83 -10.01 -11.53
CA GLU A 6 -20.58 -10.54 -10.38
C GLU A 6 -20.03 -11.89 -9.92
N ALA A 7 -19.70 -12.79 -10.85
CA ALA A 7 -19.05 -14.06 -10.52
C ALA A 7 -17.71 -13.83 -9.80
N HIS A 8 -16.93 -12.85 -10.26
CA HIS A 8 -15.68 -12.47 -9.61
C HIS A 8 -15.90 -11.93 -8.20
N ARG A 9 -16.88 -11.04 -8.00
CA ARG A 9 -17.27 -10.53 -6.67
C ARG A 9 -17.71 -11.64 -5.73
N ALA A 10 -18.55 -12.57 -6.21
CA ALA A 10 -19.02 -13.71 -5.43
C ALA A 10 -17.90 -14.65 -4.99
N ARG A 11 -16.81 -14.77 -5.79
CA ARG A 11 -15.58 -15.46 -5.39
C ARG A 11 -14.88 -14.73 -4.26
N LEU A 12 -14.65 -13.42 -4.41
CA LEU A 12 -13.96 -12.60 -3.42
C LEU A 12 -14.68 -12.58 -2.06
N ALA A 13 -16.01 -12.52 -2.05
CA ALA A 13 -16.81 -12.49 -0.83
C ALA A 13 -16.61 -13.74 0.08
N ARG A 14 -16.09 -14.84 -0.47
CA ARG A 14 -15.80 -16.07 0.30
C ARG A 14 -14.42 -16.05 0.98
N LEU A 15 -13.54 -15.14 0.57
CA LEU A 15 -12.19 -15.04 1.10
C LEU A 15 -12.19 -14.27 2.43
N THR A 16 -11.42 -14.77 3.40
CA THR A 16 -11.17 -14.08 4.68
C THR A 16 -10.28 -12.86 4.49
N THR A 17 -9.39 -12.87 3.50
CA THR A 17 -8.48 -11.75 3.23
C THR A 17 -9.11 -10.63 2.39
N TYR A 18 -10.34 -10.81 1.87
CA TYR A 18 -11.05 -9.76 1.15
C TYR A 18 -11.61 -8.73 2.13
N ILE A 19 -11.05 -7.52 2.15
CA ILE A 19 -11.28 -6.51 3.21
C ILE A 19 -12.74 -6.03 3.30
N ALA A 20 -13.53 -6.19 2.23
CA ALA A 20 -14.96 -5.89 2.23
C ALA A 20 -15.84 -7.05 2.77
N SER A 21 -15.26 -8.23 2.98
CA SER A 21 -15.94 -9.40 3.55
C SER A 21 -16.25 -9.17 5.03
N ALA A 22 -17.43 -9.62 5.46
CA ALA A 22 -17.84 -9.55 6.86
C ALA A 22 -16.91 -10.35 7.80
N ARG A 23 -16.17 -11.32 7.26
CA ARG A 23 -15.28 -12.20 8.02
C ARG A 23 -13.85 -11.67 8.16
N ALA A 24 -13.48 -10.64 7.39
CA ALA A 24 -12.07 -10.25 7.28
C ALA A 24 -11.50 -9.73 8.59
N LEU A 25 -12.22 -8.86 9.29
CA LEU A 25 -11.71 -8.28 10.54
C LEU A 25 -11.58 -9.29 11.68
N SER A 26 -12.37 -10.36 11.67
CA SER A 26 -12.29 -11.41 12.70
C SER A 26 -11.11 -12.37 12.50
N SER A 27 -10.48 -12.36 11.32
CA SER A 27 -9.34 -13.23 11.00
C SER A 27 -8.02 -12.49 10.94
N LEU A 28 -7.97 -11.20 11.29
CA LEU A 28 -6.79 -10.36 11.16
C LEU A 28 -6.35 -9.81 12.52
N SER A 29 -5.05 -9.83 12.78
CA SER A 29 -4.47 -9.26 14.00
C SER A 29 -3.17 -8.52 13.70
N TRP A 30 -2.84 -7.51 14.51
CA TRP A 30 -1.57 -6.79 14.41
C TRP A 30 -0.49 -7.52 15.18
N LYS A 31 0.67 -7.75 14.55
CA LYS A 31 1.85 -8.38 15.16
C LYS A 31 3.03 -7.43 15.09
N ALA A 32 3.69 -7.22 16.23
CA ALA A 32 4.90 -6.41 16.30
C ALA A 32 6.09 -7.16 15.66
N LEU A 33 6.84 -6.47 14.81
CA LEU A 33 8.05 -6.96 14.16
C LEU A 33 9.17 -5.91 14.28
N LYS A 34 10.09 -6.10 15.22
CA LYS A 34 11.21 -5.18 15.52
C LYS A 34 10.74 -3.72 15.71
N THR A 35 10.71 -2.94 14.62
CA THR A 35 10.39 -1.51 14.58
C THR A 35 9.04 -1.18 13.93
N GLU A 36 8.32 -2.18 13.42
CA GLU A 36 7.04 -2.02 12.73
C GLU A 36 5.98 -2.96 13.31
N HIS A 37 4.72 -2.74 12.93
CA HIS A 37 3.66 -3.72 13.10
C HIS A 37 3.18 -4.15 11.72
N ILE A 38 2.99 -5.45 11.55
CA ILE A 38 2.42 -6.04 10.33
C ILE A 38 1.07 -6.65 10.66
N LEU A 39 0.14 -6.57 9.72
CA LEU A 39 -1.12 -7.28 9.85
C LEU A 39 -0.90 -8.74 9.43
N VAL A 40 -1.35 -9.69 10.24
CA VAL A 40 -1.23 -11.14 10.01
C VAL A 40 -2.60 -11.81 10.09
N GLU A 41 -2.73 -13.00 9.49
CA GLU A 41 -3.96 -13.80 9.57
C GLU A 41 -3.91 -14.69 10.82
N ASP A 42 -4.97 -14.66 11.64
CA ASP A 42 -5.05 -15.33 12.95
C ASP A 42 -5.31 -16.86 12.85
N VAL A 43 -5.32 -17.40 11.64
CA VAL A 43 -5.77 -18.77 11.36
C VAL A 43 -4.61 -19.79 11.46
N THR A 44 -3.36 -19.35 11.42
CA THR A 44 -2.21 -20.27 11.46
C THR A 44 -1.76 -20.50 12.90
N ALA A 45 -1.90 -21.73 13.39
CA ALA A 45 -1.27 -22.21 14.63
C ALA A 45 0.28 -22.14 14.58
N ASP A 46 0.83 -21.93 13.40
CA ASP A 46 2.24 -21.59 13.20
C ASP A 46 2.43 -20.09 13.41
N PRO A 47 3.30 -19.66 14.35
CA PRO A 47 3.65 -18.25 14.58
C PRO A 47 4.44 -17.63 13.42
N SER A 48 4.19 -18.05 12.18
CA SER A 48 4.81 -17.46 11.00
C SER A 48 4.62 -15.95 11.03
N THR A 49 5.71 -15.23 10.76
CA THR A 49 5.75 -13.77 10.71
C THR A 49 5.32 -13.25 9.34
N ASN A 50 4.55 -14.05 8.60
CA ASN A 50 4.14 -13.71 7.25
C ASN A 50 2.99 -12.69 7.31
N PRO A 51 3.12 -11.53 6.65
CA PRO A 51 2.03 -10.59 6.53
C PRO A 51 0.81 -11.24 5.85
N ALA A 52 -0.39 -10.87 6.30
CA ALA A 52 -1.62 -11.23 5.62
C ALA A 52 -1.68 -10.56 4.24
N GLN A 53 -1.92 -11.34 3.20
CA GLN A 53 -2.13 -10.83 1.86
C GLN A 53 -3.58 -10.41 1.70
N LEU A 54 -3.85 -9.14 1.99
CA LEU A 54 -5.17 -8.52 1.93
C LEU A 54 -5.60 -8.26 0.49
N ILE A 55 -6.91 -8.32 0.23
CA ILE A 55 -7.49 -8.08 -1.09
C ILE A 55 -8.48 -6.92 -1.01
N VAL A 56 -8.37 -5.98 -1.97
CA VAL A 56 -9.35 -4.92 -2.19
C VAL A 56 -9.64 -4.75 -3.68
N VAL A 57 -10.85 -4.33 -4.01
CA VAL A 57 -11.23 -3.94 -5.38
C VAL A 57 -11.49 -2.44 -5.41
N GLY A 58 -10.90 -1.76 -6.38
CA GLY A 58 -11.00 -0.32 -6.54
C GLY A 58 -10.77 0.10 -8.00
N GLN A 59 -11.10 1.35 -8.32
CA GLN A 59 -10.75 1.92 -9.62
C GLN A 59 -9.48 2.74 -9.47
N VAL A 60 -8.44 2.47 -10.26
CA VAL A 60 -7.20 3.25 -10.20
C VAL A 60 -7.50 4.69 -10.59
N SER A 61 -7.10 5.66 -9.77
CA SER A 61 -7.29 7.08 -10.05
C SER A 61 -6.67 7.47 -11.39
N HIS A 62 -7.21 8.49 -12.05
CA HIS A 62 -6.53 9.11 -13.19
C HIS A 62 -5.40 10.07 -12.76
N GLY A 63 -5.41 10.51 -11.50
CA GLY A 63 -4.47 11.49 -10.93
C GLY A 63 -3.39 10.85 -10.05
N LEU A 64 -2.30 11.59 -9.83
CA LEU A 64 -1.27 11.32 -8.80
C LEU A 64 -0.62 9.92 -8.81
N ASN A 65 -0.52 9.29 -9.98
CA ASN A 65 0.15 8.00 -10.10
C ASN A 65 1.59 8.15 -10.60
N TYR A 66 2.49 7.38 -10.02
CA TYR A 66 3.87 7.19 -10.48
C TYR A 66 4.04 5.74 -10.95
N LEU A 67 3.38 5.42 -12.05
CA LEU A 67 3.37 4.08 -12.67
C LEU A 67 4.36 3.98 -13.85
N GLY A 68 5.28 4.92 -13.94
CA GLY A 68 6.34 4.91 -14.94
C GLY A 68 7.46 3.95 -14.56
N PRO A 69 8.39 3.64 -15.47
CA PRO A 69 9.44 2.64 -15.25
C PRO A 69 10.40 3.00 -14.11
N VAL A 70 10.52 4.28 -13.78
CA VAL A 70 11.36 4.77 -12.67
C VAL A 70 10.53 5.21 -11.45
N GLY A 71 9.22 4.94 -11.47
CA GLY A 71 8.30 5.34 -10.41
C GLY A 71 8.36 6.83 -10.12
N ASN A 72 8.52 7.18 -8.85
CA ASN A 72 8.64 8.55 -8.36
C ASN A 72 10.09 9.09 -8.35
N PHE A 73 11.06 8.38 -8.93
CA PHE A 73 12.46 8.82 -8.93
C PHE A 73 12.63 10.19 -9.60
N ASN A 74 13.29 11.11 -8.89
CA ASN A 74 13.78 12.36 -9.43
C ASN A 74 15.28 12.50 -9.15
N PRO A 75 16.16 12.52 -10.18
CA PRO A 75 17.61 12.56 -9.99
C PRO A 75 18.11 13.84 -9.29
N GLN A 76 17.28 14.88 -9.17
CA GLN A 76 17.65 16.13 -8.49
C GLN A 76 17.49 16.06 -6.97
N PHE A 77 16.61 15.19 -6.47
CA PHE A 77 16.20 15.19 -5.06
C PHE A 77 16.29 13.82 -4.39
N ASP A 78 16.29 12.74 -5.16
CA ASP A 78 16.14 11.38 -4.66
C ASP A 78 17.24 10.45 -5.16
N ASN A 79 17.45 9.37 -4.41
CA ASN A 79 18.26 8.23 -4.83
C ASN A 79 17.34 7.19 -5.49
N MET A 80 17.80 6.56 -6.58
CA MET A 80 17.11 5.49 -7.29
C MET A 80 16.70 4.33 -6.35
N ALA A 81 17.50 4.04 -5.31
CA ALA A 81 17.18 3.04 -4.29
C ALA A 81 15.82 3.30 -3.58
N LYS A 82 15.37 4.55 -3.52
CA LYS A 82 14.10 4.96 -2.90
C LYS A 82 12.95 5.05 -3.89
N ALA A 83 13.17 4.71 -5.17
CA ALA A 83 12.15 4.79 -6.19
C ALA A 83 11.00 3.82 -5.89
N LYS A 84 9.78 4.32 -6.01
CA LYS A 84 8.54 3.58 -5.76
C LYS A 84 7.57 3.77 -6.90
N LEU A 85 6.91 2.69 -7.30
CA LEU A 85 5.67 2.77 -8.04
C LEU A 85 4.57 3.14 -7.05
N THR A 86 3.77 4.15 -7.37
CA THR A 86 2.64 4.53 -6.52
C THR A 86 1.40 4.76 -7.35
N PHE A 87 0.26 4.39 -6.79
CA PHE A 87 -1.05 4.64 -7.37
C PHE A 87 -2.10 4.71 -6.28
N GLU A 88 -3.24 5.30 -6.60
CA GLU A 88 -4.38 5.38 -5.69
C GLU A 88 -5.58 4.64 -6.28
N LEU A 89 -6.37 4.02 -5.41
CA LEU A 89 -7.69 3.50 -5.73
C LEU A 89 -8.75 4.49 -5.27
N GLU A 90 -9.74 4.73 -6.12
CA GLU A 90 -10.93 5.52 -5.90
C GLU A 90 -12.17 4.62 -5.96
N LEU A 91 -13.32 5.21 -5.62
CA LEU A 91 -14.62 4.56 -5.70
C LEU A 91 -14.85 3.98 -7.11
N PRO A 92 -15.11 2.67 -7.25
CA PRO A 92 -15.43 2.07 -8.53
C PRO A 92 -16.66 2.70 -9.19
N SER A 93 -16.53 3.04 -10.48
CA SER A 93 -17.68 3.32 -11.36
C SER A 93 -18.60 2.12 -11.56
N ASP A 94 -18.13 0.90 -11.28
CA ASP A 94 -18.95 -0.31 -11.28
C ASP A 94 -19.77 -0.40 -9.99
N SER A 95 -21.10 -0.28 -10.11
CA SER A 95 -22.01 -0.32 -8.97
C SER A 95 -21.93 -1.62 -8.17
N SER A 96 -21.50 -2.72 -8.79
CA SER A 96 -21.36 -4.03 -8.15
C SER A 96 -20.30 -3.99 -7.04
N PHE A 97 -19.25 -3.16 -7.20
CA PHE A 97 -18.17 -3.02 -6.22
C PHE A 97 -18.23 -1.73 -5.40
N ALA A 98 -19.12 -0.80 -5.70
CA ALA A 98 -19.24 0.46 -4.96
C ALA A 98 -19.51 0.22 -3.46
N SER A 99 -20.45 -0.67 -3.13
CA SER A 99 -20.76 -1.01 -1.74
C SER A 99 -19.60 -1.71 -1.02
N ASP A 100 -18.88 -2.58 -1.72
CA ASP A 100 -17.72 -3.29 -1.19
C ASP A 100 -16.56 -2.33 -0.93
N TYR A 101 -16.35 -1.33 -1.80
CA TYR A 101 -15.35 -0.29 -1.61
C TYR A 101 -15.59 0.50 -0.31
N PHE A 102 -16.84 0.93 -0.05
CA PHE A 102 -17.18 1.62 1.20
C PHE A 102 -16.94 0.76 2.44
N ARG A 103 -17.31 -0.53 2.39
CA ARG A 103 -17.01 -1.49 3.45
C ARG A 103 -15.51 -1.62 3.65
N ALA A 104 -14.74 -1.68 2.56
CA ALA A 104 -13.30 -1.82 2.64
C ALA A 104 -12.64 -0.59 3.28
N VAL A 105 -13.06 0.63 2.91
CA VAL A 105 -12.59 1.86 3.58
C VAL A 105 -12.93 1.83 5.08
N ALA A 106 -14.15 1.44 5.45
CA ALA A 106 -14.55 1.35 6.85
C ALA A 106 -13.74 0.30 7.64
N SER A 107 -13.50 -0.87 7.05
CA SER A 107 -12.65 -1.92 7.61
C SER A 107 -11.21 -1.44 7.80
N LEU A 108 -10.60 -0.81 6.80
CA LEU A 108 -9.25 -0.26 6.91
C LEU A 108 -9.16 0.82 7.99
N ARG A 109 -10.13 1.74 8.08
CA ARG A 109 -10.18 2.74 9.17
C ARG A 109 -10.24 2.09 10.55
N ARG A 110 -11.00 1.01 10.69
CA ARG A 110 -11.05 0.25 11.95
C ARG A 110 -9.68 -0.34 12.28
N LEU A 111 -9.06 -1.05 11.33
CA LEU A 111 -7.71 -1.60 11.49
C LEU A 111 -6.68 -0.53 11.85
N GLN A 112 -6.74 0.66 11.25
CA GLN A 112 -5.87 1.78 11.59
C GLN A 112 -6.08 2.25 13.03
N ARG A 113 -7.34 2.47 13.45
CA ARG A 113 -7.66 2.90 14.82
C ARG A 113 -7.23 1.89 15.88
N ASP A 114 -7.30 0.60 15.56
CA ASP A 114 -6.97 -0.47 16.51
C ASP A 114 -5.48 -0.47 16.92
N ILE A 115 -4.58 0.11 16.10
CA ILE A 115 -3.13 0.15 16.37
C ILE A 115 -2.52 1.56 16.44
N ALA A 116 -3.22 2.58 15.93
CA ALA A 116 -2.74 3.95 15.91
C ALA A 116 -2.50 4.47 17.33
N LYS A 117 -1.39 5.19 17.52
CA LYS A 117 -1.02 5.81 18.80
C LYS A 117 -1.32 7.30 18.82
N THR A 118 -1.66 7.87 17.66
CA THR A 118 -1.93 9.28 17.43
C THR A 118 -3.18 9.43 16.55
N SER A 119 -3.77 10.63 16.54
CA SER A 119 -4.87 10.95 15.61
C SER A 119 -4.39 11.26 14.18
N ASP A 120 -3.09 11.55 14.01
CA ASP A 120 -2.49 11.85 12.71
C ASP A 120 -2.05 10.56 12.03
N THR A 121 -2.94 10.01 11.22
CA THR A 121 -2.70 8.79 10.44
C THR A 121 -2.47 9.15 8.97
N ARG A 122 -1.41 8.60 8.37
CA ARG A 122 -0.95 8.98 7.02
C ARG A 122 -0.72 7.78 6.10
N ASN A 123 -0.62 8.06 4.80
CA ASN A 123 -0.09 7.20 3.72
C ASN A 123 -0.94 6.00 3.25
N LEU A 124 -2.04 5.63 3.92
CA LEU A 124 -2.97 4.60 3.44
C LEU A 124 -4.27 5.21 2.88
N LEU A 125 -5.09 5.78 3.75
CA LEU A 125 -6.34 6.43 3.37
C LEU A 125 -6.09 7.92 3.18
N VAL A 126 -6.49 8.45 2.02
CA VAL A 126 -6.41 9.87 1.71
C VAL A 126 -7.83 10.40 1.61
N ASP A 127 -8.25 11.18 2.60
CA ASP A 127 -9.57 11.79 2.60
C ASP A 127 -9.58 13.03 1.70
N ALA A 128 -10.28 12.94 0.57
CA ALA A 128 -10.62 14.10 -0.25
C ALA A 128 -12.02 14.61 0.10
N THR A 129 -12.36 15.82 -0.36
CA THR A 129 -13.65 16.47 -0.08
C THR A 129 -14.86 15.62 -0.49
N THR A 130 -14.73 14.82 -1.55
CA THR A 130 -15.84 14.05 -2.13
C THR A 130 -15.80 12.56 -1.81
N SER A 131 -14.61 12.01 -1.55
CA SER A 131 -14.41 10.58 -1.38
C SER A 131 -13.02 10.28 -0.83
N SER A 132 -12.89 9.19 -0.08
CA SER A 132 -11.59 8.68 0.35
C SER A 132 -10.97 7.81 -0.73
N SER A 133 -9.68 8.02 -1.02
CA SER A 133 -8.87 7.13 -1.84
C SER A 133 -7.96 6.24 -0.97
N MET A 134 -7.49 5.14 -1.54
CA MET A 134 -6.52 4.24 -0.91
C MET A 134 -5.21 4.30 -1.69
N LYS A 135 -4.11 4.64 -1.02
CA LYS A 135 -2.79 4.79 -1.63
C LYS A 135 -1.95 3.53 -1.47
N PHE A 136 -1.34 3.14 -2.58
CA PHE A 136 -0.45 1.98 -2.66
C PHE A 136 0.95 2.41 -3.09
N GLY A 137 1.97 1.79 -2.51
CA GLY A 137 3.36 2.05 -2.86
C GLY A 137 4.17 0.77 -2.90
N ALA A 138 4.69 0.43 -4.08
CA ALA A 138 5.63 -0.67 -4.28
C ALA A 138 7.05 -0.10 -4.46
N PRO A 139 8.02 -0.45 -3.61
CA PRO A 139 9.43 -0.14 -3.89
C PRO A 139 9.87 -0.85 -5.17
N LEU A 140 10.67 -0.19 -6.00
CA LEU A 140 11.26 -0.82 -7.19
C LEU A 140 12.48 -1.67 -6.85
N PHE A 141 13.08 -1.42 -5.68
CA PHE A 141 14.33 -2.05 -5.26
C PHE A 141 14.24 -2.51 -3.81
N ARG A 142 14.79 -3.68 -3.54
CA ARG A 142 15.01 -4.23 -2.20
C ARG A 142 16.51 -4.41 -1.99
N VAL A 143 17.03 -4.07 -0.81
CA VAL A 143 18.46 -4.26 -0.50
C VAL A 143 18.81 -5.74 -0.60
N LYS A 144 19.92 -6.09 -1.26
CA LYS A 144 20.46 -7.44 -1.22
C LYS A 144 20.95 -7.72 0.20
N LEU A 145 20.58 -8.87 0.76
CA LEU A 145 20.95 -9.21 2.15
C LEU A 145 22.38 -9.79 2.27
N ASP A 146 23.19 -9.65 1.22
CA ASP A 146 24.46 -10.37 1.01
C ASP A 146 25.53 -10.13 2.10
N ASP A 147 25.35 -9.15 3.00
CA ASP A 147 26.32 -8.80 4.04
C ASP A 147 25.83 -8.95 5.48
N TYR A 148 24.57 -9.30 5.72
CA TYR A 148 24.03 -9.29 7.09
C TYR A 148 24.23 -10.58 7.89
N ASP A 149 24.58 -11.71 7.27
CA ASP A 149 24.77 -12.98 7.99
C ASP A 149 25.97 -13.79 7.47
N LYS A 150 27.18 -13.33 7.82
CA LYS A 150 28.30 -14.27 8.09
C LYS A 150 28.18 -14.96 9.44
N GLU A 151 27.10 -14.71 10.20
CA GLU A 151 26.83 -15.38 11.48
C GLU A 151 25.40 -15.96 11.55
N GLY A 152 25.14 -17.00 10.74
CA GLY A 152 24.35 -18.14 11.21
C GLY A 152 22.82 -18.04 11.18
N VAL A 153 22.19 -17.20 10.35
CA VAL A 153 20.75 -17.36 10.06
C VAL A 153 20.57 -18.59 9.15
N PRO A 154 19.70 -19.55 9.51
CA PRO A 154 19.45 -20.73 8.68
C PRO A 154 18.84 -20.28 7.36
N ASP A 155 19.49 -20.67 6.27
CA ASP A 155 19.06 -20.51 4.89
C ASP A 155 17.57 -20.84 4.73
N GLY A 156 16.71 -19.81 4.79
CA GLY A 156 15.46 -19.87 4.05
C GLY A 156 15.85 -19.95 2.58
N PRO A 157 15.25 -20.83 1.76
CA PRO A 157 15.65 -20.98 0.38
C PRO A 157 15.42 -19.64 -0.33
N ILE A 158 16.49 -18.87 -0.48
CA ILE A 158 16.67 -18.02 -1.63
C ILE A 158 16.67 -19.06 -2.75
N ALA A 159 15.51 -19.25 -3.36
CA ALA A 159 15.42 -20.01 -4.59
C ALA A 159 16.24 -19.23 -5.61
N ASP A 160 17.56 -19.44 -5.59
CA ASP A 160 18.46 -19.28 -6.71
C ASP A 160 18.06 -20.33 -7.75
N ASP A 161 16.79 -20.28 -8.18
CA ASP A 161 16.34 -21.00 -9.35
C ASP A 161 16.78 -20.18 -10.56
N ALA A 162 18.10 -20.03 -10.69
CA ALA A 162 18.74 -19.56 -11.91
C ALA A 162 18.42 -20.49 -13.11
N ASN A 163 17.77 -21.64 -12.84
CA ASN A 163 17.24 -22.58 -13.82
C ASN A 163 15.73 -22.47 -14.03
N ASP A 164 15.01 -21.59 -13.33
CA ASP A 164 13.61 -21.29 -13.65
C ASP A 164 13.61 -20.58 -15.01
N PRO A 165 13.12 -21.23 -16.09
CA PRO A 165 13.09 -20.60 -17.41
C PRO A 165 12.20 -19.35 -17.45
N ASP A 166 11.35 -19.15 -16.45
CA ASP A 166 10.53 -17.95 -16.25
C ASP A 166 11.21 -16.89 -15.37
N TYR A 167 12.38 -17.18 -14.79
CA TYR A 167 13.29 -16.18 -14.22
C TYR A 167 13.97 -15.40 -15.34
N PHE A 168 13.16 -14.64 -16.09
CA PHE A 168 13.70 -13.54 -16.87
C PHE A 168 14.30 -12.55 -15.87
N PRO A 169 15.57 -12.13 -16.04
CA PRO A 169 16.08 -10.98 -15.31
C PRO A 169 15.16 -9.80 -15.65
N MET A 170 14.19 -9.51 -14.77
CA MET A 170 13.12 -8.56 -15.04
C MET A 170 13.68 -7.16 -15.33
N SER A 171 14.95 -6.93 -14.98
CA SER A 171 15.72 -5.74 -15.29
C SER A 171 16.10 -5.59 -16.76
N THR A 172 16.32 -6.66 -17.53
CA THR A 172 16.90 -6.58 -18.89
C THR A 172 15.97 -5.91 -19.90
N ASN A 173 14.65 -6.12 -19.77
CA ASN A 173 13.65 -5.51 -20.66
C ASN A 173 12.86 -4.39 -19.98
N TRP A 174 13.31 -3.93 -18.80
CA TRP A 174 12.61 -2.85 -18.11
C TRP A 174 12.83 -1.53 -18.86
N PRO A 175 11.76 -0.78 -19.22
CA PRO A 175 11.86 0.37 -20.13
C PRO A 175 12.41 1.63 -19.43
N VAL A 176 13.63 1.58 -18.92
CA VAL A 176 14.28 2.69 -18.21
C VAL A 176 14.60 3.84 -19.18
N PRO A 177 14.17 5.08 -18.90
CA PRO A 177 14.57 6.24 -19.68
C PRO A 177 16.10 6.47 -19.65
N VAL A 178 16.67 6.98 -20.74
CA VAL A 178 18.12 7.19 -20.90
C VAL A 178 18.73 8.00 -19.75
N ASN A 179 18.04 9.05 -19.29
CA ASN A 179 18.51 9.92 -18.20
C ASN A 179 18.51 9.25 -16.81
N ALA A 180 17.86 8.10 -16.65
CA ALA A 180 17.83 7.33 -15.41
C ALA A 180 18.61 6.00 -15.52
N SER A 181 19.03 5.63 -16.73
CA SER A 181 19.66 4.32 -17.02
C SER A 181 20.91 4.08 -16.19
N GLN A 182 21.79 5.06 -16.05
CA GLN A 182 23.02 4.90 -15.27
C GLN A 182 22.72 4.64 -13.78
N ALA A 183 21.81 5.43 -13.19
CA ALA A 183 21.42 5.26 -11.80
C ALA A 183 20.70 3.93 -11.55
N PHE A 184 19.87 3.48 -12.51
CA PHE A 184 19.20 2.18 -12.45
C PHE A 184 20.21 1.02 -12.49
N MET A 185 21.18 1.04 -13.42
CA MET A 185 22.19 0.01 -13.54
C MET A 185 23.08 -0.09 -12.30
N ALA A 186 23.43 1.06 -11.69
CA ALA A 186 24.19 1.10 -10.44
C ALA A 186 23.47 0.41 -9.26
N MET A 187 22.14 0.26 -9.31
CA MET A 187 21.40 -0.48 -8.27
C MET A 187 21.56 -1.99 -8.37
N GLY A 188 21.92 -2.53 -9.54
CA GLY A 188 22.11 -3.96 -9.73
C GLY A 188 23.21 -4.56 -8.85
N GLU A 189 24.13 -3.74 -8.34
CA GLU A 189 25.20 -4.18 -7.43
C GLU A 189 24.67 -4.44 -6.01
N THR A 190 23.87 -3.52 -5.48
CA THR A 190 23.48 -3.47 -4.05
C THR A 190 22.03 -3.85 -3.77
N HIS A 191 21.18 -3.89 -4.81
CA HIS A 191 19.75 -4.10 -4.68
C HIS A 191 19.23 -5.16 -5.66
N ILE A 192 18.14 -5.81 -5.28
CA ILE A 192 17.30 -6.67 -6.11
C ILE A 192 16.19 -5.81 -6.68
N PHE A 193 16.01 -5.85 -7.99
CA PHE A 193 14.91 -5.19 -8.67
C PHE A 193 13.60 -5.98 -8.48
N GLU A 194 12.56 -5.35 -7.93
CA GLU A 194 11.28 -5.98 -7.59
C GLU A 194 10.12 -5.19 -8.22
N PRO A 195 9.77 -5.46 -9.49
CA PRO A 195 8.71 -4.71 -10.16
C PRO A 195 7.33 -5.17 -9.70
N LEU A 196 6.37 -4.23 -9.77
CA LEU A 196 4.97 -4.53 -9.48
C LEU A 196 4.42 -5.60 -10.45
N ASN A 197 3.86 -6.67 -9.88
CA ASN A 197 3.23 -7.72 -10.67
C ASN A 197 1.81 -7.33 -11.05
N VAL A 198 1.62 -7.03 -12.33
CA VAL A 198 0.31 -6.66 -12.88
C VAL A 198 -0.13 -7.72 -13.89
N PHE A 199 -1.36 -8.18 -13.76
CA PHE A 199 -1.95 -9.19 -14.62
C PHE A 199 -3.22 -8.67 -15.28
N THR A 200 -3.46 -9.11 -16.51
CA THR A 200 -4.72 -8.91 -17.23
C THR A 200 -5.80 -9.86 -16.70
N SER A 201 -7.06 -9.64 -17.07
CA SER A 201 -8.17 -10.54 -16.74
C SER A 201 -7.99 -11.97 -17.28
N THR A 202 -7.11 -12.16 -18.26
CA THR A 202 -6.75 -13.47 -18.82
C THR A 202 -5.62 -14.18 -18.08
N GLY A 203 -5.12 -13.60 -16.98
CA GLY A 203 -3.98 -14.14 -16.23
C GLY A 203 -2.62 -13.86 -16.86
N ARG A 204 -2.56 -13.19 -18.03
CA ARG A 204 -1.29 -12.79 -18.64
C ARG A 204 -0.69 -11.59 -17.90
N ARG A 205 0.62 -11.64 -17.66
CA ARG A 205 1.36 -10.51 -17.10
C ARG A 205 1.36 -9.32 -18.07
N LEU A 206 1.10 -8.13 -17.54
CA LEU A 206 1.11 -6.88 -18.29
C LEU A 206 2.54 -6.36 -18.42
N ASP A 207 2.91 -5.90 -19.62
CA ASP A 207 4.19 -5.27 -19.87
C ASP A 207 4.32 -3.94 -19.06
N PRO A 208 5.43 -3.72 -18.35
CA PRO A 208 5.67 -2.51 -17.55
C PRO A 208 5.53 -1.19 -18.32
N SER A 209 5.92 -1.16 -19.61
CA SER A 209 5.75 0.01 -20.48
C SER A 209 4.29 0.43 -20.63
N LEU A 210 3.36 -0.48 -20.35
CA LEU A 210 1.93 -0.26 -20.47
C LEU A 210 1.26 0.19 -19.17
N PHE A 211 1.93 0.11 -18.02
CA PHE A 211 1.33 0.42 -16.71
C PHE A 211 0.69 1.81 -16.67
N SER A 212 1.47 2.83 -17.05
CA SER A 212 1.01 4.23 -17.09
C SER A 212 -0.14 4.48 -18.07
N ARG A 213 -0.36 3.59 -19.05
CA ARG A 213 -1.43 3.70 -20.04
C ARG A 213 -2.67 2.89 -19.68
N LYS A 214 -2.49 1.70 -19.11
CA LYS A 214 -3.54 0.69 -18.94
C LYS A 214 -4.15 0.67 -17.54
N LEU A 215 -3.39 1.08 -16.51
CA LEU A 215 -3.89 1.08 -15.14
C LEU A 215 -4.80 2.28 -14.83
N PRO A 216 -4.50 3.54 -15.20
CA PRO A 216 -5.38 4.66 -14.86
C PRO A 216 -6.82 4.46 -15.35
N GLY A 217 -7.78 4.56 -14.43
CA GLY A 217 -9.20 4.32 -14.67
C GLY A 217 -9.61 2.85 -14.74
N ALA A 218 -8.69 1.90 -14.64
CA ALA A 218 -9.00 0.47 -14.63
C ALA A 218 -9.63 0.04 -13.30
N LEU A 219 -10.56 -0.91 -13.39
CA LEU A 219 -11.07 -1.63 -12.22
C LEU A 219 -10.11 -2.77 -11.91
N VAL A 220 -9.54 -2.76 -10.72
CA VAL A 220 -8.49 -3.70 -10.32
C VAL A 220 -8.80 -4.37 -8.99
N GLU A 221 -8.39 -5.64 -8.88
CA GLU A 221 -8.19 -6.35 -7.62
C GLU A 221 -6.72 -6.16 -7.22
N VAL A 222 -6.47 -5.67 -6.01
CA VAL A 222 -5.13 -5.46 -5.47
C VAL A 222 -4.93 -6.37 -4.27
N HIS A 223 -3.88 -7.18 -4.34
CA HIS A 223 -3.37 -8.00 -3.24
C HIS A 223 -2.21 -7.25 -2.59
N PHE A 224 -2.24 -7.05 -1.28
CA PHE A 224 -1.26 -6.23 -0.58
C PHE A 224 -1.03 -6.64 0.87
N ASP A 225 0.15 -6.30 1.38
CA ASP A 225 0.46 -6.40 2.80
C ASP A 225 0.24 -5.03 3.45
N LEU A 226 -0.23 -5.00 4.70
CA LEU A 226 -0.41 -3.77 5.46
C LEU A 226 0.59 -3.66 6.60
N HIS A 227 1.35 -2.57 6.59
CA HIS A 227 2.37 -2.26 7.59
C HIS A 227 2.06 -0.95 8.31
N HIS A 228 2.42 -0.88 9.59
CA HIS A 228 2.27 0.29 10.45
C HIS A 228 3.59 0.64 11.14
N TRP A 229 3.93 1.93 11.11
CA TRP A 229 5.03 2.52 11.87
C TRP A 229 4.53 3.68 12.69
N HIS A 230 4.99 3.77 13.93
CA HIS A 230 4.77 4.92 14.79
C HIS A 230 6.02 5.79 14.88
N PHE A 231 5.94 7.03 14.41
CA PHE A 231 7.04 7.98 14.46
C PHE A 231 6.92 8.85 15.71
N ALA A 232 7.41 8.35 16.84
CA ALA A 232 7.25 9.01 18.14
C ALA A 232 7.78 10.46 18.19
N LYS A 233 8.88 10.74 17.47
CA LYS A 233 9.48 12.09 17.41
C LYS A 233 8.57 13.10 16.71
N ASP A 234 7.96 12.68 15.60
CA ASP A 234 7.14 13.54 14.75
C ASP A 234 5.64 13.43 15.09
N LYS A 235 5.28 12.54 16.02
CA LYS A 235 3.94 12.31 16.56
C LYS A 235 2.88 11.98 15.50
N PHE A 236 3.22 11.09 14.57
CA PHE A 236 2.25 10.56 13.61
C PHE A 236 2.40 9.05 13.41
N ASP A 237 1.35 8.41 12.90
CA ASP A 237 1.31 7.01 12.50
C ASP A 237 1.29 6.90 10.98
N SER A 238 2.20 6.11 10.42
CA SER A 238 2.25 5.82 8.98
C SER A 238 1.72 4.43 8.71
N PHE A 239 0.79 4.32 7.77
CA PHE A 239 0.28 3.05 7.27
C PHE A 239 0.68 2.93 5.80
N ASN A 240 1.37 1.85 5.42
CA ASN A 240 1.73 1.61 4.03
C ASN A 240 1.09 0.30 3.55
N ALA A 241 0.37 0.38 2.43
CA ALA A 241 -0.07 -0.80 1.68
C ALA A 241 0.97 -1.14 0.62
N HIS A 242 1.60 -2.31 0.77
CA HIS A 242 2.61 -2.83 -0.15
C HIS A 242 1.94 -3.79 -1.14
N PRO A 243 1.62 -3.35 -2.37
CA PRO A 243 0.95 -4.21 -3.32
C PRO A 243 1.90 -5.32 -3.80
N LYS A 244 1.42 -6.55 -3.76
CA LYS A 244 2.11 -7.77 -4.21
C LYS A 244 1.68 -8.17 -5.61
N GLN A 245 0.38 -8.00 -5.89
CA GLN A 245 -0.22 -8.34 -7.16
C GLN A 245 -1.39 -7.40 -7.47
N VAL A 246 -1.50 -7.01 -8.73
CA VAL A 246 -2.62 -6.24 -9.27
C VAL A 246 -3.23 -7.02 -10.42
N ILE A 247 -4.54 -7.27 -10.37
CA ILE A 247 -5.27 -7.98 -11.42
C ILE A 247 -6.28 -7.01 -12.03
N ILE A 248 -6.17 -6.77 -13.34
CA ILE A 248 -7.11 -5.93 -14.09
C ILE A 248 -8.38 -6.74 -14.34
N ILE A 249 -9.45 -6.38 -13.62
CA ILE A 249 -10.79 -6.95 -13.83
C ILE A 249 -11.39 -6.35 -15.10
N ARG A 250 -11.25 -5.03 -15.26
CA ARG A 250 -11.72 -4.27 -16.42
C ARG A 250 -10.73 -3.17 -16.75
N GLU A 251 -10.28 -3.11 -18.00
CA GLU A 251 -9.41 -2.02 -18.46
C GLU A 251 -10.11 -0.66 -18.29
N GLY A 252 -9.33 0.36 -17.97
CA GLY A 252 -9.83 1.73 -17.99
C GLY A 252 -10.21 2.11 -19.41
N ALA A 253 -11.24 2.95 -19.55
CA ALA A 253 -11.49 3.58 -20.84
C ALA A 253 -10.21 4.33 -21.22
N THR A 254 -9.51 3.87 -22.27
CA THR A 254 -8.38 4.62 -22.81
C THR A 254 -8.89 6.01 -23.06
N SER A 255 -8.33 6.99 -22.35
CA SER A 255 -8.77 8.38 -22.42
C SER A 255 -8.34 8.95 -23.77
N ALA A 256 -8.99 8.48 -24.84
CA ALA A 256 -8.82 8.91 -26.20
C ALA A 256 -9.19 10.39 -26.25
N GLY A 257 -8.19 11.26 -26.04
CA GLY A 257 -8.36 12.71 -26.10
C GLY A 257 -8.31 13.46 -24.78
N HIS A 258 -8.12 12.83 -23.61
CA HIS A 258 -7.78 13.60 -22.41
C HIS A 258 -6.28 13.90 -22.42
N ARG A 259 -5.87 14.77 -23.36
CA ARG A 259 -4.70 15.62 -23.18
C ARG A 259 -4.98 16.38 -21.90
N SER A 260 -4.48 15.87 -20.78
CA SER A 260 -4.34 16.63 -19.56
C SER A 260 -3.55 17.86 -19.97
N LYS A 261 -4.29 18.96 -20.20
CA LYS A 261 -3.70 20.28 -20.34
C LYS A 261 -2.93 20.42 -19.05
N LYS A 262 -1.61 20.18 -19.08
CA LYS A 262 -0.71 20.47 -17.98
C LYS A 262 -1.06 21.91 -17.63
N LYS A 263 -1.87 22.10 -16.58
CA LYS A 263 -2.10 23.44 -16.07
C LYS A 263 -0.67 23.90 -15.77
N PRO A 264 -0.17 24.96 -16.44
CA PRO A 264 1.16 25.46 -16.11
C PRO A 264 1.14 25.62 -14.61
N ILE A 265 2.06 24.94 -13.93
CA ILE A 265 2.25 25.10 -12.49
C ILE A 265 2.53 26.59 -12.35
N ARG A 266 1.49 27.36 -12.05
CA ARG A 266 1.62 28.78 -11.77
C ARG A 266 2.54 28.79 -10.59
N GLY A 267 3.77 29.25 -10.81
CA GLY A 267 4.77 29.36 -9.77
C GLY A 267 4.08 29.95 -8.56
N ILE A 268 4.11 29.21 -7.46
CA ILE A 268 3.80 29.75 -6.14
C ILE A 268 4.75 30.93 -6.02
N ARG A 269 4.22 32.15 -6.27
CA ARG A 269 4.92 33.39 -5.96
C ARG A 269 5.18 33.29 -4.47
N ARG A 270 6.43 33.01 -4.11
CA ARG A 270 6.90 33.33 -2.76
C ARG A 270 6.70 34.81 -2.64
N ASP A 271 5.81 35.21 -1.74
CA ASP A 271 5.75 36.57 -1.25
C ASP A 271 7.13 36.87 -0.65
N GLU A 272 7.93 37.62 -1.39
CA GLU A 272 9.14 38.22 -0.83
C GLU A 272 8.69 39.19 0.27
N PRO A 273 9.28 39.10 1.48
CA PRO A 273 9.03 40.10 2.50
C PRO A 273 9.56 41.46 2.02
N SER A 274 8.63 42.40 1.90
CA SER A 274 8.87 43.83 1.69
C SER A 274 10.04 44.32 2.55
N LYS A 275 11.15 44.68 1.90
CA LYS A 275 12.28 45.37 2.52
C LYS A 275 11.82 46.75 3.02
N GLY A 276 11.56 46.85 4.31
CA GLY A 276 11.47 48.12 5.02
C GLY A 276 12.84 48.81 5.02
N THR A 277 12.88 49.99 4.41
CA THR A 277 14.01 50.92 4.46
C THR A 277 14.11 51.52 5.86
N ASN A 278 15.07 51.06 6.67
CA ASN A 278 15.52 51.80 7.84
C ASN A 278 16.81 52.55 7.50
N LYS A 279 16.67 53.88 7.42
CA LYS A 279 17.74 54.87 7.40
C LYS A 279 18.17 55.10 8.85
N VAL A 280 19.38 54.68 9.22
CA VAL A 280 20.08 55.17 10.41
C VAL A 280 21.53 55.44 10.02
N GLU A 281 21.87 56.72 10.00
CA GLU A 281 23.25 57.21 10.09
C GLU A 281 23.72 57.01 11.54
N SER A 282 24.92 56.46 11.73
CA SER A 282 26.01 57.19 12.39
C SER A 282 27.28 56.33 12.54
N GLU A 283 28.37 57.09 12.57
CA GLU A 283 29.79 56.81 12.59
C GLU A 283 30.28 55.91 13.74
N GLY A 284 31.49 55.36 13.59
CA GLY A 284 32.34 55.09 14.76
C GLY A 284 33.28 53.88 14.71
N ALA A 285 34.42 54.07 14.04
CA ALA A 285 35.79 53.70 14.46
C ALA A 285 36.14 52.41 15.25
N ALA A 286 37.36 51.94 14.91
CA ALA A 286 38.37 51.32 15.77
C ALA A 286 38.48 49.78 15.80
N HIS A 287 39.39 49.34 14.93
CA HIS A 287 40.21 48.15 14.95
C HIS A 287 41.16 48.12 16.18
N ARG A 288 41.17 47.02 16.97
CA ARG A 288 42.38 46.40 17.57
C ARG A 288 42.11 45.11 18.38
N GLN A 289 42.80 44.06 17.95
CA GLN A 289 43.60 43.05 18.67
C GLN A 289 43.19 42.40 20.02
N ALA A 290 43.30 41.06 19.97
CA ALA A 290 44.00 40.15 20.89
C ALA A 290 43.33 39.63 22.18
N GLY A 291 43.24 38.29 22.23
CA GLY A 291 43.85 37.46 23.28
C GLY A 291 43.14 37.37 24.64
N GLY A 292 42.83 36.15 25.08
CA GLY A 292 42.51 35.89 26.48
C GLY A 292 41.69 34.63 26.73
N THR A 293 42.39 33.55 27.05
CA THR A 293 41.92 32.35 27.76
C THR A 293 41.27 32.68 29.10
N THR A 294 40.21 31.96 29.49
CA THR A 294 40.01 31.49 30.88
C THR A 294 38.97 30.36 30.96
N GLU A 295 39.40 29.26 31.57
CA GLU A 295 38.58 28.24 32.19
C GLU A 295 37.88 28.78 33.45
N GLY A 296 36.78 28.13 33.86
CA GLY A 296 36.11 28.36 35.15
C GLY A 296 34.60 28.10 35.04
N SER A 297 34.14 26.90 35.36
CA SER A 297 33.73 26.49 36.72
C SER A 297 32.30 26.93 37.09
N VAL A 298 31.44 25.92 37.20
CA VAL A 298 30.37 25.71 38.20
C VAL A 298 29.42 26.89 38.48
N SER A 299 28.14 26.74 38.11
CA SER A 299 27.07 27.03 39.08
C SER A 299 25.71 26.48 38.66
N SER A 300 25.21 25.58 39.51
CA SER A 300 23.84 25.10 39.57
C SER A 300 22.84 26.23 39.75
N ARG A 301 21.79 26.30 38.91
CA ARG A 301 20.57 27.07 39.22
C ARG A 301 19.32 26.26 38.95
N LYS A 302 18.89 25.62 40.03
CA LYS A 302 17.54 25.09 40.28
C LYS A 302 16.57 26.28 40.21
N ARG A 303 15.71 26.36 39.19
CA ARG A 303 14.58 27.31 39.18
C ARG A 303 13.32 26.57 39.56
N LYS A 304 12.77 27.00 40.70
CA LYS A 304 11.46 26.70 41.25
C LYS A 304 10.50 27.68 40.54
N PHE A 305 9.60 27.18 39.69
CA PHE A 305 8.36 27.87 39.33
C PHE A 305 7.28 27.09 40.10
N GLY A 306 6.44 27.70 40.92
CA GLY A 306 5.75 28.97 40.65
C GLY A 306 4.31 28.57 40.34
N GLU A 307 3.62 28.23 41.41
CA GLU A 307 2.22 27.81 41.50
C GLU A 307 1.34 29.02 41.17
N GLU A 308 0.56 28.93 40.08
CA GLU A 308 -0.52 29.87 39.80
C GLU A 308 -1.82 29.09 39.60
N ASP A 309 -2.71 29.31 40.57
CA ASP A 309 -4.14 29.08 40.58
C ASP A 309 -4.81 29.69 39.34
N VAL A 310 -5.52 28.88 38.56
CA VAL A 310 -6.56 29.36 37.65
C VAL A 310 -7.80 28.52 37.87
N GLY A 311 -8.81 29.15 38.48
CA GLY A 311 -10.10 28.56 38.78
C GLY A 311 -11.01 28.38 37.57
N ASN A 312 -11.80 27.31 37.68
CA ASN A 312 -13.19 27.13 37.26
C ASN A 312 -13.67 27.64 35.89
N ALA A 313 -14.00 26.68 35.03
CA ALA A 313 -15.32 26.61 34.40
C ALA A 313 -15.69 25.13 34.21
N VAL A 314 -16.57 24.62 35.06
CA VAL A 314 -17.19 23.29 34.93
C VAL A 314 -18.37 23.45 33.96
N GLU A 315 -18.16 23.02 32.72
CA GLU A 315 -19.25 22.84 31.75
C GLU A 315 -19.67 21.36 31.81
N THR A 316 -20.78 21.12 32.49
CA THR A 316 -21.43 19.81 32.62
C THR A 316 -21.93 19.32 31.26
N ALA A 317 -21.27 18.29 30.72
CA ALA A 317 -21.76 17.53 29.58
C ALA A 317 -22.96 16.64 29.98
N PRO A 318 -23.99 16.48 29.13
CA PRO A 318 -25.12 15.60 29.42
C PRO A 318 -24.74 14.11 29.33
N SER A 319 -25.35 13.33 30.23
CA SER A 319 -25.22 11.88 30.41
C SER A 319 -25.66 11.07 29.17
N PRO A 320 -24.94 10.00 28.78
CA PRO A 320 -25.24 9.20 27.59
C PRO A 320 -26.25 8.06 27.85
N SER A 321 -27.40 8.37 28.45
CA SER A 321 -28.40 7.34 28.83
C SER A 321 -29.67 7.30 27.96
N ASP A 322 -29.89 8.25 27.03
CA ASP A 322 -31.17 8.36 26.33
C ASP A 322 -31.03 8.42 24.80
N VAL A 323 -30.54 7.34 24.15
CA VAL A 323 -30.85 7.05 22.73
C VAL A 323 -30.84 5.52 22.48
N ILE A 324 -31.84 4.81 22.99
CA ILE A 324 -32.26 3.50 22.44
C ILE A 324 -33.79 3.50 22.30
N ALA A 325 -34.27 3.75 21.08
CA ALA A 325 -35.60 3.44 20.52
C ALA A 325 -35.65 4.16 19.15
N SER A 326 -35.92 3.60 17.98
CA SER A 326 -36.60 2.37 17.59
C SER A 326 -36.19 2.05 16.14
N LEU A 327 -35.68 0.85 15.88
CA LEU A 327 -35.59 0.26 14.53
C LEU A 327 -35.87 -1.24 14.68
N SER A 328 -37.14 -1.56 14.92
CA SER A 328 -37.67 -2.91 14.82
C SER A 328 -37.90 -3.24 13.33
N ILE A 329 -36.92 -3.89 12.70
CA ILE A 329 -37.12 -4.52 11.39
C ILE A 329 -37.61 -5.93 11.68
N ALA A 330 -38.89 -6.17 11.36
CA ALA A 330 -39.49 -7.49 11.35
C ALA A 330 -38.80 -8.36 10.29
N ASN A 331 -38.25 -9.49 10.71
CA ASN A 331 -37.83 -10.57 9.83
C ASN A 331 -39.04 -11.50 9.63
N ASP A 332 -39.88 -11.19 8.65
CA ASP A 332 -40.81 -12.18 8.08
C ASP A 332 -40.04 -12.96 7.01
N ALA A 333 -39.73 -14.21 7.34
CA ALA A 333 -39.25 -15.19 6.38
C ALA A 333 -40.44 -15.72 5.57
N PRO A 334 -40.42 -15.67 4.23
CA PRO A 334 -41.43 -16.36 3.43
C PRO A 334 -41.15 -17.86 3.44
N THR A 335 -42.12 -18.61 3.97
CA THR A 335 -42.25 -20.06 3.76
C THR A 335 -42.43 -20.31 2.26
N VAL A 336 -41.43 -20.90 1.62
CA VAL A 336 -41.55 -21.34 0.22
C VAL A 336 -42.15 -22.73 0.21
N ASP A 337 -43.34 -22.78 -0.38
CA ASP A 337 -44.13 -23.96 -0.70
C ASP A 337 -43.40 -24.83 -1.73
N ASN A 338 -43.19 -26.12 -1.40
CA ASN A 338 -42.60 -27.11 -2.29
C ASN A 338 -43.71 -27.68 -3.18
N GLY A 339 -43.96 -26.98 -4.29
CA GLY A 339 -44.81 -27.46 -5.38
C GLY A 339 -43.98 -28.15 -6.46
N ASP A 340 -44.27 -29.44 -6.65
CA ASP A 340 -43.86 -30.36 -7.70
C ASP A 340 -43.45 -29.74 -9.05
N GLN A 341 -42.23 -30.03 -9.51
CA GLN A 341 -41.92 -30.09 -10.94
C GLN A 341 -41.09 -31.31 -11.30
N GLU A 342 -41.78 -32.19 -12.03
CA GLU A 342 -41.34 -33.33 -12.80
C GLU A 342 -40.48 -32.88 -14.00
N GLU A 343 -39.37 -33.58 -14.21
CA GLU A 343 -38.88 -34.06 -15.51
C GLU A 343 -38.62 -33.04 -16.65
N VAL A 344 -37.35 -32.63 -16.86
CA VAL A 344 -36.65 -32.71 -18.17
C VAL A 344 -35.14 -32.77 -17.92
N ALA A 345 -34.56 -33.97 -17.94
CA ALA A 345 -33.11 -34.15 -18.03
C ALA A 345 -32.66 -33.95 -19.48
N LYS A 346 -31.97 -32.85 -19.78
CA LYS A 346 -31.17 -32.71 -20.99
C LYS A 346 -29.68 -32.69 -20.64
N THR A 347 -29.03 -33.73 -21.11
CA THR A 347 -27.60 -34.02 -21.13
C THR A 347 -26.78 -32.80 -21.58
N LEU A 348 -25.93 -32.29 -20.69
CA LEU A 348 -24.83 -31.38 -21.00
C LEU A 348 -23.54 -32.14 -20.70
N GLU A 349 -22.79 -32.44 -21.76
CA GLU A 349 -21.50 -33.12 -21.70
C GLU A 349 -20.47 -32.25 -20.97
N GLU A 350 -19.84 -32.81 -19.94
CA GLU A 350 -18.69 -32.24 -19.26
C GLU A 350 -17.43 -32.38 -20.15
N PRO A 351 -16.58 -31.34 -20.30
CA PRO A 351 -15.31 -31.48 -20.96
C PRO A 351 -14.34 -32.30 -20.08
N THR A 352 -14.02 -33.50 -20.57
CA THR A 352 -12.99 -34.38 -20.00
C THR A 352 -11.62 -33.70 -20.09
N ILE A 353 -11.06 -33.31 -18.94
CA ILE A 353 -9.67 -32.84 -18.82
C ILE A 353 -8.76 -34.07 -18.83
N VAL A 354 -8.03 -34.26 -19.94
CA VAL A 354 -7.02 -35.31 -20.09
C VAL A 354 -5.78 -34.93 -19.29
N LEU A 355 -5.61 -35.56 -18.12
CA LEU A 355 -4.37 -35.55 -17.34
C LEU A 355 -3.33 -36.46 -18.01
N ASN A 356 -2.34 -35.86 -18.67
CA ASN A 356 -1.17 -36.57 -19.16
C ASN A 356 -0.32 -37.07 -17.98
N LYS A 357 -0.36 -38.39 -17.73
CA LYS A 357 0.57 -39.08 -16.83
C LYS A 357 1.94 -39.20 -17.52
N THR A 358 2.91 -38.44 -17.05
CA THR A 358 4.33 -38.60 -17.42
C THR A 358 4.87 -39.87 -16.78
N LEU A 359 5.26 -40.83 -17.61
CA LEU A 359 5.93 -42.07 -17.24
C LEU A 359 7.34 -41.78 -16.70
N SER A 360 7.54 -42.07 -15.41
CA SER A 360 8.86 -42.13 -14.77
C SER A 360 9.58 -43.41 -15.22
N SER A 361 10.65 -43.24 -16.01
CA SER A 361 11.53 -44.34 -16.44
C SER A 361 12.48 -44.74 -15.32
N ARG A 362 12.32 -45.98 -14.88
CA ARG A 362 13.10 -46.69 -13.86
C ARG A 362 14.51 -47.01 -14.39
N GLY A 363 15.54 -46.37 -13.84
CA GLY A 363 16.95 -46.66 -14.12
C GLY A 363 17.39 -48.02 -13.57
N LYS A 364 17.94 -48.88 -14.43
CA LYS A 364 18.59 -50.15 -14.06
C LYS A 364 20.02 -49.89 -13.61
N GLY A 365 20.36 -50.31 -12.39
CA GLY A 365 21.73 -50.38 -11.88
C GLY A 365 22.54 -51.47 -12.60
N LYS A 366 23.79 -51.14 -12.97
CA LYS A 366 24.82 -52.10 -13.38
C LYS A 366 25.70 -52.41 -12.16
N ALA A 367 25.72 -53.69 -11.79
CA ALA A 367 26.76 -54.27 -10.94
C ALA A 367 28.06 -54.41 -11.77
N LYS A 368 29.20 -54.07 -11.17
CA LYS A 368 30.53 -54.49 -11.64
C LYS A 368 31.03 -55.59 -10.71
N ALA A 369 31.51 -56.66 -11.33
CA ALA A 369 32.38 -57.68 -10.76
C ALA A 369 33.84 -57.17 -10.72
#